data_AF-A0A0D7WUU4-F1
#
_entry.id   AF-A0A0D7WUU4-F1
#
_cell.length_a   1.000
_cell.length_b   1.000
_cell.length_c   1.000
_cell.angle_alpha   90.00
_cell.angle_beta   90.00
_cell.angle_gamma   90.00
#
_symmetry.space_group_name_H-M   'P 1'
#
loop_
_entity.id
_entity.type
_entity.pdbx_description
1 polymer ?
#
loop_
_entity_poly.entity_id
_entity_poly.type
_entity_poly.pdbx_seq_one_letter_code
_entity_poly.pdbx_strand_id
1 'polypeptide(L)'
;MLIVLNNQEVVNLTTTETPFHSDLTIEKLCYFLDISPKATSLITSMKFMLNTIERMNEFLQRSTFANHPLSLLTVMRKEDIDAHGYTDKATFVYDYYRDKQSALENLFQEDMPAWKVNRLNSDDPERIYDVYAERGKYSTSGEVALFI
;
A
#
# COMPACT_ATOMS: atom_id res chain seq x y z
N MET A 1 33.31 -9.99 -46.48
CA MET A 1 33.97 -9.18 -45.45
C MET A 1 33.46 -9.69 -44.10
N LEU A 2 34.32 -10.41 -43.38
CA LEU A 2 34.01 -10.98 -42.07
C LEU A 2 34.15 -9.87 -41.03
N ILE A 3 33.03 -9.50 -40.40
CA ILE A 3 33.06 -8.74 -39.16
C ILE A 3 32.76 -9.74 -38.06
N VAL A 4 33.82 -10.16 -37.38
CA VAL A 4 33.75 -10.87 -36.11
C VAL A 4 33.34 -9.85 -35.06
N LEU A 5 32.11 -9.95 -34.56
CA LEU A 5 31.68 -9.20 -33.38
C LEU A 5 31.73 -10.13 -32.17
N ASN A 6 32.69 -9.77 -31.33
CA ASN A 6 33.09 -10.29 -30.04
C ASN A 6 31.95 -10.88 -29.21
N ASN A 7 32.24 -12.03 -28.58
CA ASN A 7 31.43 -12.67 -27.54
C ASN A 7 31.15 -11.66 -26.42
N GLN A 8 30.02 -10.96 -26.49
CA GLN A 8 29.41 -10.43 -25.28
C GLN A 8 28.76 -11.61 -24.58
N GLU A 9 29.39 -12.03 -23.50
CA GLU A 9 28.78 -12.90 -22.50
C GLU A 9 27.35 -12.41 -22.28
N VAL A 10 26.40 -13.26 -22.67
CA VAL A 10 25.03 -13.15 -22.18
C VAL A 10 25.16 -13.34 -20.68
N VAL A 11 25.24 -12.23 -19.95
CA VAL A 11 25.06 -12.24 -18.51
C VAL A 11 23.65 -12.75 -18.32
N ASN A 12 23.53 -14.05 -18.06
CA ASN A 12 22.33 -14.64 -17.51
C ASN A 12 22.12 -13.90 -16.20
N LEU A 13 21.30 -12.85 -16.24
CA LEU A 13 20.61 -12.34 -15.06
C LEU A 13 19.77 -13.51 -14.58
N THR A 14 20.38 -14.39 -13.77
CA THR A 14 19.62 -15.29 -12.92
C THR A 14 18.75 -14.38 -12.07
N THR A 15 17.49 -14.25 -12.46
CA THR A 15 16.44 -13.71 -11.59
C THR A 15 16.51 -14.58 -10.35
N THR A 16 17.19 -14.13 -9.31
CA THR A 16 17.07 -14.73 -7.99
C THR A 16 15.66 -14.40 -7.54
N GLU A 17 14.70 -15.20 -7.97
CA GLU A 17 13.35 -15.16 -7.46
C GLU A 17 13.44 -15.51 -5.98
N THR A 18 13.06 -14.56 -5.13
CA THR A 18 12.90 -14.82 -3.69
C THR A 18 11.94 -16.00 -3.55
N PRO A 19 12.33 -17.10 -2.87
CA PRO A 19 11.48 -18.27 -2.73
C PRO A 19 10.13 -17.91 -2.12
N PHE A 20 9.05 -18.56 -2.57
CA PHE A 20 7.75 -18.38 -1.95
C PHE A 20 7.73 -19.02 -0.56
N HIS A 21 7.30 -18.25 0.43
CA HIS A 21 7.19 -18.64 1.82
C HIS A 21 5.70 -18.83 2.19
N SER A 22 5.24 -20.08 2.23
CA SER A 22 3.84 -20.40 2.54
C SER A 22 3.45 -20.16 4.00
N ASP A 23 4.43 -20.00 4.89
CA ASP A 23 4.25 -19.75 6.33
C ASP A 23 4.75 -18.37 6.74
N LEU A 24 4.79 -17.44 5.78
CA LEU A 24 5.25 -16.06 5.98
C LEU A 24 4.29 -15.32 6.92
N THR A 25 4.86 -14.63 7.91
CA THR A 25 4.14 -13.73 8.81
C THR A 25 4.80 -12.36 8.77
N ILE A 26 4.11 -11.34 9.29
CA ILE A 26 4.68 -9.99 9.40
C ILE A 26 5.96 -9.99 10.22
N GLU A 27 6.04 -10.77 11.30
CA GLU A 27 7.23 -10.87 12.14
C GLU A 27 8.42 -11.45 11.37
N LYS A 28 8.19 -12.52 10.59
CA LYS A 28 9.22 -13.10 9.71
C LYS A 28 9.64 -12.13 8.62
N LEU A 29 8.69 -11.41 8.04
CA LEU A 29 8.95 -10.40 7.02
C LEU A 29 9.79 -9.26 7.57
N CYS A 30 9.49 -8.77 8.78
CA CYS A 30 10.30 -7.78 9.48
C CYS A 30 11.71 -8.30 9.74
N TYR A 31 11.86 -9.57 10.13
CA TYR A 31 13.17 -10.19 10.31
C TYR A 31 13.98 -10.24 9.00
N PHE A 32 13.36 -10.69 7.90
CA PHE A 32 14.04 -10.77 6.59
C PHE A 32 14.49 -9.42 6.05
N LEU A 33 13.75 -8.36 6.37
CA LEU A 33 14.00 -7.01 5.88
C LEU A 33 14.75 -6.13 6.89
N ASP A 34 15.25 -6.72 7.99
CA ASP A 34 15.92 -6.02 9.10
C ASP A 34 15.10 -4.81 9.62
N ILE A 35 13.78 -4.96 9.66
CA ILE A 35 12.87 -3.93 10.16
C ILE A 35 12.83 -4.03 11.68
N SER A 36 13.28 -2.97 12.35
CA SER A 36 13.24 -2.87 13.80
C SER A 36 11.81 -3.05 14.35
N PRO A 37 11.61 -3.83 15.42
CA PRO A 37 10.30 -3.95 16.07
C PRO A 37 9.78 -2.61 16.64
N LYS A 38 10.67 -1.61 16.79
CA LYS A 38 10.30 -0.25 17.21
C LYS A 38 9.67 0.58 16.09
N ALA A 39 9.73 0.12 14.83
CA ALA A 39 9.12 0.80 13.67
C ALA A 39 7.59 0.57 13.63
N THR A 40 6.90 0.88 14.72
CA THR A 40 5.49 0.51 14.95
C THR A 40 4.54 1.02 13.87
N SER A 41 4.73 2.25 13.38
CA SER A 41 3.91 2.81 12.29
C SER A 41 4.07 2.04 10.97
N LEU A 42 5.30 1.64 10.64
CA LEU A 42 5.59 0.84 9.45
C LEU A 42 4.96 -0.56 9.60
N ILE A 43 5.17 -1.22 10.74
CA ILE A 43 4.62 -2.55 11.02
C ILE A 43 3.08 -2.52 11.00
N THR A 44 2.46 -1.47 11.52
CA THR A 44 0.99 -1.30 11.47
C THR A 44 0.50 -1.19 10.02
N SER A 45 1.20 -0.40 9.20
CA SER A 45 0.87 -0.28 7.77
C SER A 45 1.06 -1.62 7.04
N MET A 46 2.13 -2.36 7.35
CA MET A 46 2.37 -3.70 6.80
C MET A 46 1.25 -4.67 7.20
N LYS A 47 0.78 -4.66 8.45
CA LYS A 47 -0.31 -5.54 8.91
C LYS A 47 -1.62 -5.28 8.17
N PHE A 48 -1.94 -4.01 7.90
CA PHE A 48 -3.14 -3.65 7.16
C PHE A 48 -3.03 -4.06 5.69
N MET A 49 -1.93 -3.68 5.03
CA MET A 49 -1.78 -3.86 3.59
C MET A 49 -1.37 -5.27 3.17
N LEU A 50 -0.54 -5.95 3.96
CA LEU A 50 0.03 -7.26 3.63
C LEU A 50 -0.73 -8.35 4.37
N ASN A 51 -2.06 -8.34 4.19
CA ASN A 51 -2.99 -9.17 4.96
C ASN A 51 -3.15 -10.61 4.42
N THR A 52 -2.51 -10.94 3.29
CA THR A 52 -2.43 -12.30 2.75
C THR A 52 -0.99 -12.76 2.60
N ILE A 53 -0.79 -14.08 2.56
CA ILE A 53 0.53 -14.70 2.34
C ILE A 53 1.08 -14.29 0.98
N GLU A 54 0.22 -14.26 -0.05
CA GLU A 54 0.58 -13.85 -1.41
C GLU A 54 1.09 -12.41 -1.43
N ARG A 55 0.38 -11.49 -0.77
CA ARG A 55 0.77 -10.07 -0.72
C ARG A 55 2.05 -9.85 0.08
N MET A 56 2.26 -10.61 1.17
CA MET A 56 3.53 -10.59 1.92
C MET A 56 4.70 -11.10 1.07
N ASN A 57 4.51 -12.17 0.29
CA ASN A 57 5.54 -12.69 -0.60
C ASN A 57 5.86 -11.73 -1.75
N GLU A 58 4.83 -11.13 -2.35
CA GLU A 58 5.01 -10.09 -3.37
C GLU A 58 5.81 -8.91 -2.81
N PHE A 59 5.47 -8.44 -1.60
CA PHE A 59 6.21 -7.38 -0.92
C PHE A 59 7.68 -7.76 -0.69
N LEU A 60 7.94 -8.98 -0.21
CA LEU A 60 9.31 -9.47 0.01
C LEU A 60 10.11 -9.52 -1.30
N GLN A 61 9.52 -10.03 -2.38
CA GLN A 61 10.15 -10.13 -3.69
C GLN A 61 10.47 -8.74 -4.27
N ARG A 62 9.54 -7.80 -4.16
CA ARG A 62 9.72 -6.42 -4.63
C ARG A 62 10.68 -5.62 -3.74
N SER A 63 10.80 -5.99 -2.46
CA SER A 63 11.69 -5.30 -1.50
C SER A 63 13.16 -5.42 -1.88
N THR A 64 13.58 -6.48 -2.56
CA THR A 64 14.96 -6.65 -3.05
C THR A 64 15.43 -5.50 -3.95
N PHE A 65 14.50 -4.88 -4.67
CA PHE A 65 14.78 -3.80 -5.62
C PHE A 65 14.29 -2.43 -5.13
N ALA A 66 13.65 -2.38 -3.96
CA ALA A 66 13.10 -1.16 -3.41
C ALA A 66 14.14 -0.42 -2.56
N ASN A 67 14.17 0.91 -2.66
CA ASN A 67 15.04 1.74 -1.83
C ASN A 67 14.69 1.65 -0.33
N HIS A 68 13.41 1.51 0.01
CA HIS A 68 12.94 1.47 1.39
C HIS A 68 11.55 0.79 1.49
N PRO A 69 11.28 -0.04 2.53
CA PRO A 69 10.00 -0.72 2.72
C PRO A 69 8.78 0.21 2.67
N LEU A 70 8.87 1.38 3.30
CA LEU A 70 7.79 2.37 3.28
C LEU A 70 7.48 2.91 1.87
N SER A 71 8.51 3.11 1.04
CA SER A 71 8.33 3.57 -0.34
C SER A 71 7.61 2.52 -1.17
N LEU A 72 7.93 1.23 -0.96
CA LEU A 72 7.25 0.12 -1.61
C LEU A 72 5.79 0.02 -1.17
N LEU A 73 5.50 0.12 0.14
CA LEU A 73 4.11 0.19 0.61
C LEU A 73 3.37 1.37 -0.01
N THR A 74 4.01 2.52 -0.17
CA THR A 74 3.38 3.69 -0.82
C THR A 74 3.00 3.39 -2.27
N VAL A 75 3.86 2.66 -3.00
CA VAL A 75 3.58 2.23 -4.39
C VAL A 75 2.42 1.22 -4.40
N MET A 76 2.49 0.19 -3.57
CA MET A 76 1.46 -0.86 -3.48
C MET A 76 0.10 -0.29 -3.06
N ARG A 77 0.07 0.68 -2.14
CA ARG A 77 -1.15 1.40 -1.76
C ARG A 77 -1.80 2.07 -2.98
N LYS A 78 -1.01 2.70 -3.85
CA LYS A 78 -1.54 3.35 -5.07
C LYS A 78 -2.09 2.32 -6.04
N GLU A 79 -1.42 1.18 -6.20
CA GLU A 79 -1.90 0.06 -7.01
C GLU A 79 -3.23 -0.48 -6.46
N ASP A 80 -3.38 -0.60 -5.14
CA ASP A 80 -4.62 -1.03 -4.49
C ASP A 80 -5.73 0.02 -4.66
N ILE A 81 -5.41 1.31 -4.56
CA ILE A 81 -6.35 2.40 -4.86
C ILE A 81 -6.80 2.34 -6.34
N ASP A 82 -5.89 1.99 -7.25
CA ASP A 82 -6.21 1.85 -8.67
C ASP A 82 -7.10 0.64 -8.96
N ALA A 83 -6.86 -0.49 -8.28
CA ALA A 83 -7.59 -1.73 -8.51
C ALA A 83 -8.93 -1.82 -7.74
N HIS A 84 -9.01 -1.23 -6.55
CA HIS A 84 -10.07 -1.50 -5.57
C HIS A 84 -10.72 -0.23 -5.00
N GLY A 85 -10.14 0.95 -5.23
CA GLY A 85 -10.70 2.21 -4.74
C GLY A 85 -12.08 2.52 -5.35
N TYR A 86 -12.84 3.37 -4.65
CA TYR A 86 -14.14 3.83 -5.16
C TYR A 86 -14.00 4.55 -6.51
N THR A 87 -14.89 4.20 -7.44
CA THR A 87 -14.93 4.83 -8.77
C THR A 87 -15.91 6.00 -8.83
N ASP A 88 -16.87 6.05 -7.90
CA ASP A 88 -17.88 7.08 -7.80
C ASP A 88 -18.21 7.43 -6.34
N LYS A 89 -18.69 8.66 -6.14
CA LYS A 89 -19.05 9.20 -4.81
C LYS A 89 -20.23 8.46 -4.18
N ALA A 90 -21.23 8.08 -4.99
CA ALA A 90 -22.47 7.52 -4.45
C ALA A 90 -22.23 6.17 -3.77
N THR A 91 -21.38 5.33 -4.36
CA THR A 91 -20.95 4.07 -3.77
C THR A 91 -20.20 4.30 -2.45
N PHE A 92 -19.26 5.25 -2.40
CA PHE A 92 -18.57 5.60 -1.15
C PHE A 92 -19.54 6.06 -0.05
N VAL A 93 -20.46 6.98 -0.37
CA VAL A 93 -21.43 7.51 0.60
C VAL A 93 -22.33 6.40 1.13
N TYR A 94 -22.80 5.51 0.25
CA TYR A 94 -23.61 4.36 0.65
C TYR A 94 -22.86 3.45 1.63
N ASP A 95 -21.62 3.08 1.33
CA ASP A 95 -20.82 2.22 2.19
C ASP A 95 -20.43 2.91 3.50
N TYR A 96 -20.16 4.21 3.47
CA TYR A 96 -19.86 5.00 4.67
C TYR A 96 -20.98 4.97 5.71
N TYR A 97 -22.25 5.07 5.26
CA TYR A 97 -23.38 4.99 6.19
C TYR A 97 -23.62 3.57 6.74
N ARG A 98 -23.09 2.53 6.09
CA ARG A 98 -23.16 1.15 6.57
C ARG A 98 -22.03 0.82 7.53
N ASP A 99 -20.81 1.19 7.16
CA ASP A 99 -19.60 1.01 7.94
C ASP A 99 -18.61 2.13 7.62
N LYS A 100 -18.64 3.17 8.46
CA LYS A 100 -17.79 4.35 8.35
C LYS A 100 -16.31 3.99 8.34
N GLN A 101 -15.87 3.06 9.17
CA GLN A 101 -14.45 2.72 9.26
C GLN A 101 -14.01 2.02 7.99
N SER A 102 -14.66 0.92 7.62
CA SER A 102 -14.31 0.14 6.43
C SER A 102 -14.40 0.97 5.15
N ALA A 103 -15.38 1.87 5.05
CA ALA A 103 -15.50 2.75 3.89
C ALA A 103 -14.31 3.71 3.76
N LEU A 104 -13.84 4.29 4.87
CA LEU A 104 -12.66 5.15 4.87
C LEU A 104 -11.37 4.36 4.61
N GLU A 105 -11.26 3.15 5.17
CA GLU A 105 -10.15 2.24 4.89
C GLU A 105 -10.07 1.91 3.39
N ASN A 106 -11.22 1.66 2.74
CA ASN A 106 -11.25 1.41 1.31
C ASN A 106 -10.98 2.67 0.46
N LEU A 107 -11.45 3.85 0.91
CA LEU A 107 -11.20 5.11 0.21
C LEU A 107 -9.71 5.45 0.20
N PHE A 108 -9.05 5.32 1.35
CA PHE A 108 -7.65 5.72 1.51
C PHE A 108 -6.67 4.57 1.31
N GLN A 109 -7.11 3.31 1.33
CA GLN A 109 -6.24 2.12 1.43
C GLN A 109 -5.24 2.27 2.60
N GLU A 110 -5.76 2.67 3.76
CA GLU A 110 -5.02 2.88 5.00
C GLU A 110 -5.82 2.33 6.17
N ASP A 111 -5.14 1.86 7.22
CA ASP A 111 -5.77 1.59 8.51
C ASP A 111 -6.42 2.89 9.05
N MET A 112 -7.69 2.82 9.43
CA MET A 112 -8.50 3.94 9.95
C MET A 112 -8.95 3.67 11.39
N PRO A 113 -8.01 3.61 12.36
CA PRO A 113 -8.36 3.50 13.76
C PRO A 113 -9.15 4.74 14.20
N ALA A 114 -9.92 4.60 15.28
CA ALA A 114 -10.84 5.64 15.76
C ALA A 114 -10.22 7.06 15.84
N TRP A 115 -8.95 7.17 16.23
CA TRP A 115 -8.27 8.47 16.31
C TRP A 115 -8.06 9.14 14.93
N LYS A 116 -7.81 8.37 13.86
CA LYS A 116 -7.74 8.90 12.48
C LYS A 116 -9.11 9.31 11.98
N VAL A 117 -10.11 8.47 12.25
CA VAL A 117 -11.51 8.74 11.89
C VAL A 117 -11.97 10.05 12.52
N ASN A 118 -11.70 10.24 13.82
CA ASN A 118 -12.02 11.47 14.54
C ASN A 118 -11.25 12.69 14.00
N ARG A 119 -10.04 12.48 13.47
CA ARG A 119 -9.19 13.55 12.93
C ARG A 119 -9.72 14.15 11.63
N LEU A 120 -10.51 13.42 10.85
CA LEU A 120 -11.18 13.98 9.66
C LEU A 120 -12.14 15.11 10.03
N ASN A 121 -12.62 15.17 11.29
CA ASN A 121 -13.43 16.27 11.81
C ASN A 121 -14.69 16.60 10.98
N SER A 122 -15.22 15.61 10.27
CA SER A 122 -16.48 15.67 9.55
C SER A 122 -17.18 14.32 9.55
N ASP A 123 -18.50 14.38 9.68
CA ASP A 123 -19.42 13.24 9.52
C ASP A 123 -20.18 13.30 8.18
N ASP A 124 -19.84 14.26 7.32
CA ASP A 124 -20.39 14.39 5.96
C ASP A 124 -19.51 13.60 4.97
N PRO A 125 -19.95 12.42 4.50
CA PRO A 125 -19.18 11.64 3.54
C PRO A 125 -19.06 12.32 2.18
N GLU A 126 -20.03 13.13 1.74
CA GLU A 126 -19.90 13.83 0.45
C GLU A 126 -18.76 14.83 0.50
N ARG A 127 -18.67 15.60 1.59
CA ARG A 127 -17.56 16.54 1.80
C ARG A 127 -16.20 15.82 1.87
N ILE A 128 -16.12 14.69 2.57
CA ILE A 128 -14.88 13.91 2.66
C ILE A 128 -14.42 13.46 1.27
N TYR A 129 -15.34 12.91 0.47
CA TYR A 129 -15.03 12.44 -0.88
C TYR A 129 -14.62 13.58 -1.80
N ASP A 130 -15.30 14.72 -1.73
CA ASP A 130 -14.97 15.90 -2.55
C ASP A 130 -13.58 16.43 -2.24
N VAL A 131 -13.23 16.59 -0.96
CA VAL A 131 -11.87 16.99 -0.58
C VAL A 131 -10.86 15.97 -1.09
N TYR A 132 -11.11 14.67 -0.90
CA TYR A 132 -10.24 13.63 -1.43
C TYR A 132 -10.02 13.74 -2.95
N ALA A 133 -11.10 13.94 -3.71
CA ALA A 133 -11.02 14.10 -5.17
C ALA A 133 -10.26 15.38 -5.58
N GLU A 134 -10.48 16.50 -4.88
CA GLU A 134 -9.78 17.78 -5.09
C GLU A 134 -8.28 17.69 -4.80
N ARG A 135 -7.90 16.96 -3.75
CA ARG A 135 -6.49 16.74 -3.37
C ARG A 135 -5.80 15.72 -4.27
N GLY A 136 -6.58 14.82 -4.85
CA GLY A 136 -6.17 13.81 -5.80
C GLY A 136 -6.26 12.40 -5.25
N LYS A 137 -6.51 11.44 -6.14
CA LYS A 137 -6.77 10.02 -5.84
C LYS A 137 -5.73 9.32 -4.94
N TYR A 138 -4.52 9.86 -4.75
CA TYR A 138 -3.51 9.23 -3.88
C TYR A 138 -3.33 9.94 -2.54
N SER A 139 -4.15 10.94 -2.24
CA SER A 139 -4.10 11.64 -0.97
C SER A 139 -4.36 10.70 0.19
N THR A 140 -3.64 10.94 1.27
CA THR A 140 -3.78 10.23 2.54
C THR A 140 -4.93 10.77 3.35
N SER A 141 -5.42 9.97 4.30
CA SER A 141 -6.42 10.41 5.29
C SER A 141 -5.96 11.68 6.03
N GLY A 142 -4.66 11.76 6.34
CA GLY A 142 -4.05 12.90 7.01
C GLY A 142 -3.99 14.16 6.16
N GLU A 143 -3.73 14.05 4.86
CA GLU A 143 -3.76 15.20 3.94
C GLU A 143 -5.18 15.73 3.75
N VAL A 144 -6.17 14.84 3.60
CA VAL A 144 -7.57 15.22 3.46
C VAL A 144 -8.09 15.90 4.73
N ALA A 145 -7.73 15.39 5.91
CA ALA A 145 -8.12 15.98 7.20
C ALA A 145 -7.66 17.44 7.39
N LEU A 146 -6.67 17.93 6.64
CA LEU A 146 -6.21 19.33 6.74
C LEU A 146 -7.15 20.33 6.03
N PHE A 147 -8.08 19.85 5.21
CA PHE A 147 -8.95 20.67 4.35
C PHE A 147 -10.45 20.42 4.57
N ILE A 148 -10.78 19.63 5.58
CA ILE A 148 -12.15 19.38 6.01
C ILE A 148 -12.54 20.38 7.09
#